data_AF-A0A1C6U870-F1
#
_entry.id   AF-A0A1C6U870-F1
#
_cell.length_a   1.000
_cell.length_b   1.000
_cell.length_c   1.000
_cell.angle_alpha   90.00
_cell.angle_beta   90.00
_cell.angle_gamma   90.00
#
_symmetry.space_group_name_H-M   'P 1'
#
loop_
_entity.id
_entity.type
_entity.pdbx_description
1 polymer ?
#
loop_
_entity_poly.entity_id
_entity_poly.type
_entity_poly.pdbx_seq_one_letter_code
_entity_poly.pdbx_strand_id
1 'polypeptide(L)'
;MSTHLRSSRLGWLLAVAATAALLLATALANPVSAHGSVVDPASRNYGCWQRWGSDFQNPRMATEDPMCWQAWQANPNAMWNWNGLFREGVAGNHQAAIPNGQLCSAGRTEGGRYNALDTVGAWKAAPVSSSFRVRLHDQASHGADYIRVYVTKQGFDALTEPLGWDDLELVGQIGNTPASQWKPETSGVSIEIPANAPGRTGRHVVYTIWQASHLDQSYYLCSDVDFSGGPTTPPPTTPPPTTPPPTTPPPTTPPPTTPPPAGACTATYRVTGQWGGGFQGEVTVTAGGGAVKGWSVNWTYADGQQVTSAWNATVTTSGTRVVARNAAHNGSLSPGASTTFGFLGSWSGANSTPVPTCTTVV
;
A
#
# COMPACT_ATOMS: atom_id res chain seq x y z
N MET A 1 -50.69 -31.72 -32.44
CA MET A 1 -50.03 -30.64 -31.68
C MET A 1 -49.16 -31.26 -30.59
N SER A 2 -47.82 -31.25 -30.72
CA SER A 2 -46.83 -31.29 -29.60
C SER A 2 -45.41 -31.62 -30.09
N THR A 3 -44.73 -30.67 -30.73
CA THR A 3 -43.27 -30.76 -30.96
C THR A 3 -42.50 -29.45 -30.71
N HIS A 4 -43.18 -28.35 -30.34
CA HIS A 4 -42.54 -27.03 -30.19
C HIS A 4 -42.03 -26.68 -28.78
N LEU A 5 -42.10 -27.59 -27.79
CA LEU A 5 -41.78 -27.27 -26.38
C LEU A 5 -40.36 -27.65 -25.92
N ARG A 6 -39.53 -28.26 -26.78
CA ARG A 6 -38.17 -28.72 -26.39
C ARG A 6 -37.03 -27.74 -26.73
N SER A 7 -37.20 -26.77 -27.63
CA SER A 7 -36.09 -25.89 -28.05
C SER A 7 -35.87 -24.68 -27.15
N SER A 8 -36.90 -24.17 -26.46
CA SER A 8 -36.76 -22.95 -25.63
C SER A 8 -35.99 -23.18 -24.32
N ARG A 9 -36.07 -24.40 -23.76
CA ARG A 9 -35.39 -24.76 -22.51
C ARG A 9 -33.87 -24.85 -22.67
N LEU A 10 -33.39 -25.30 -23.83
CA LEU A 10 -31.96 -25.44 -24.10
C LEU A 10 -31.28 -24.08 -24.28
N GLY A 11 -31.95 -23.13 -24.95
CA GLY A 11 -31.46 -21.75 -25.09
C GLY A 11 -31.42 -20.99 -23.77
N TRP A 12 -32.39 -21.22 -22.87
CA TRP A 12 -32.39 -20.65 -21.53
C TRP A 12 -31.27 -21.19 -20.64
N LEU A 13 -31.00 -22.50 -20.70
CA LEU A 13 -29.91 -23.11 -19.93
C LEU A 13 -28.52 -22.64 -20.39
N LEU A 14 -28.32 -22.43 -21.70
CA LEU A 14 -27.07 -21.87 -22.24
C LEU A 14 -26.89 -20.39 -21.85
N ALA A 15 -27.96 -19.59 -21.83
CA ALA A 15 -27.90 -18.19 -21.40
C ALA A 15 -27.61 -18.05 -19.89
N VAL A 16 -28.20 -18.91 -19.05
CA VAL A 16 -27.93 -18.98 -17.60
C VAL A 16 -26.50 -19.47 -17.34
N ALA A 17 -26.01 -20.45 -18.10
CA ALA A 17 -24.63 -20.92 -17.96
C ALA A 17 -23.61 -19.85 -18.37
N ALA A 18 -23.87 -19.09 -19.44
CA ALA A 18 -23.01 -18.00 -19.88
C ALA A 18 -22.99 -16.81 -18.90
N THR A 19 -24.15 -16.46 -18.31
CA THR A 19 -24.22 -15.43 -17.26
C THR A 19 -23.61 -15.90 -15.94
N ALA A 20 -23.80 -17.16 -15.56
CA ALA A 20 -23.13 -17.74 -14.39
C ALA A 20 -21.60 -17.81 -14.56
N ALA A 21 -21.10 -18.13 -15.76
CA ALA A 21 -19.67 -18.13 -16.06
C ALA A 21 -19.08 -16.71 -16.06
N LEU A 22 -19.80 -15.71 -16.57
CA LEU A 22 -19.38 -14.31 -16.55
C LEU A 22 -19.40 -13.71 -15.14
N LEU A 23 -20.38 -14.11 -14.30
CA LEU A 23 -20.47 -13.72 -12.89
C LEU A 23 -19.42 -14.45 -12.02
N LEU A 24 -19.08 -15.71 -12.33
CA LEU A 24 -17.99 -16.42 -11.66
C LEU A 24 -16.62 -15.81 -11.98
N ALA A 25 -16.41 -15.32 -13.20
CA ALA A 25 -15.15 -14.67 -13.58
C ALA A 25 -14.94 -13.33 -12.83
N THR A 26 -16.00 -12.58 -12.53
CA THR A 26 -15.90 -11.34 -11.72
C THR A 26 -15.75 -11.60 -10.22
N ALA A 27 -16.13 -12.78 -9.73
CA ALA A 27 -16.05 -13.13 -8.31
C ALA A 27 -14.70 -13.71 -7.87
N LEU A 28 -13.76 -13.91 -8.80
CA LEU A 28 -12.41 -14.41 -8.53
C LEU A 28 -11.32 -13.33 -8.56
N ALA A 29 -11.70 -12.06 -8.72
CA ALA A 29 -10.78 -10.95 -8.51
C ALA A 29 -10.55 -10.76 -7.00
N ASN A 30 -9.58 -11.49 -6.44
CA ASN A 30 -9.00 -11.14 -5.15
C ASN A 30 -8.51 -9.69 -5.21
N PRO A 31 -8.60 -8.88 -4.13
CA PRO A 31 -7.86 -7.64 -4.07
C PRO A 31 -6.38 -7.99 -4.22
N VAL A 32 -5.81 -7.68 -5.38
CA VAL A 32 -4.40 -7.87 -5.64
C VAL A 32 -3.67 -6.89 -4.74
N SER A 33 -3.05 -7.46 -3.70
CA SER A 33 -2.19 -6.74 -2.78
C SER A 33 -1.10 -6.03 -3.58
N ALA A 34 -0.81 -4.79 -3.23
CA ALA A 34 0.24 -4.01 -3.85
C ALA A 34 1.38 -3.85 -2.85
N HIS A 35 2.61 -4.06 -3.34
CA HIS A 35 3.69 -4.61 -2.50
C HIS A 35 4.98 -3.79 -2.51
N GLY A 36 5.04 -2.65 -3.20
CA GLY A 36 6.29 -1.94 -3.33
C GLY A 36 6.19 -0.43 -3.45
N SER A 37 7.33 0.22 -3.23
CA SER A 37 7.53 1.65 -3.45
C SER A 37 9.01 1.95 -3.68
N VAL A 38 9.31 3.17 -4.13
CA VAL A 38 10.66 3.71 -4.10
C VAL A 38 10.99 4.05 -2.66
N VAL A 39 12.04 3.41 -2.13
CA VAL A 39 12.51 3.59 -0.75
C VAL A 39 13.71 4.52 -0.66
N ASP A 40 14.41 4.77 -1.77
CA ASP A 40 15.51 5.74 -1.85
C ASP A 40 15.69 6.27 -3.30
N PRO A 41 15.64 7.58 -3.57
CA PRO A 41 15.10 8.61 -2.69
C PRO A 41 13.62 8.32 -2.40
N ALA A 42 13.25 8.28 -1.12
CA ALA A 42 11.94 7.84 -0.66
C ALA A 42 10.76 8.52 -1.38
N SER A 43 9.74 7.74 -1.77
CA SER A 43 8.49 8.30 -2.30
C SER A 43 7.78 9.14 -1.23
N ARG A 44 6.88 10.06 -1.63
CA ARG A 44 6.15 10.95 -0.70
C ARG A 44 5.52 10.19 0.47
N ASN A 45 4.68 9.21 0.16
CA ASN A 45 3.97 8.44 1.19
C ASN A 45 4.90 7.49 1.97
N TYR A 46 5.87 6.84 1.32
CA TYR A 46 6.84 6.00 2.03
C TYR A 46 7.70 6.83 2.98
N GLY A 47 8.17 8.00 2.55
CA GLY A 47 8.92 8.93 3.37
C GLY A 47 8.11 9.47 4.56
N CYS A 48 6.83 9.81 4.35
CA CYS A 48 5.95 10.19 5.46
C CYS A 48 5.70 9.03 6.44
N TRP A 49 5.47 7.82 5.93
CA TRP A 49 5.37 6.62 6.76
C TRP A 49 6.66 6.35 7.56
N GLN A 50 7.82 6.46 6.91
CA GLN A 50 9.10 6.18 7.52
C GLN A 50 9.44 7.19 8.62
N ARG A 51 9.21 8.49 8.38
CA ARG A 51 9.56 9.55 9.34
C ARG A 51 8.55 9.69 10.47
N TRP A 52 7.27 9.47 10.18
CA TRP A 52 6.19 9.82 11.10
C TRP A 52 5.30 8.65 11.50
N GLY A 53 5.40 7.47 10.88
CA GLY A 53 4.50 6.35 11.18
C GLY A 53 4.46 5.99 12.67
N SER A 54 5.61 5.91 13.33
CA SER A 54 5.67 5.59 14.77
C SER A 54 5.11 6.69 15.68
N ASP A 55 4.84 7.89 15.16
CA ASP A 55 4.42 9.07 15.91
C ASP A 55 3.49 9.98 15.08
N PHE A 56 2.57 9.38 14.33
CA PHE A 56 1.87 10.05 13.22
C PHE A 56 0.87 11.12 13.67
N GLN A 57 0.56 11.17 14.97
CA GLN A 57 -0.31 12.16 15.59
C GLN A 57 0.46 13.30 16.26
N ASN A 58 1.81 13.32 16.17
CA ASN A 58 2.61 14.35 16.80
C ASN A 58 2.28 15.74 16.25
N PRO A 59 1.80 16.69 17.09
CA PRO A 59 1.40 18.02 16.62
C PRO A 59 2.57 18.84 16.06
N ARG A 60 3.83 18.51 16.37
CA ARG A 60 5.01 19.18 15.79
C ARG A 60 5.14 18.95 14.29
N MET A 61 4.58 17.85 13.77
CA MET A 61 4.60 17.55 12.34
C MET A 61 3.98 18.69 11.52
N ALA A 62 2.97 19.39 12.05
CA ALA A 62 2.34 20.52 11.38
C ALA A 62 3.32 21.64 11.01
N THR A 63 4.35 21.86 11.83
CA THR A 63 5.38 22.88 11.60
C THR A 63 6.66 22.30 11.00
N GLU A 64 7.04 21.09 11.37
CA GLU A 64 8.30 20.47 10.94
C GLU A 64 8.20 19.82 9.56
N ASP A 65 7.05 19.23 9.21
CA ASP A 65 6.78 18.52 7.96
C ASP A 65 5.30 18.71 7.53
N PRO A 66 4.90 19.94 7.17
CA PRO A 66 3.50 20.29 6.91
C PRO A 66 2.86 19.46 5.79
N MET A 67 3.67 18.98 4.83
CA MET A 67 3.17 18.14 3.74
C MET A 67 2.85 16.71 4.19
N CYS A 68 3.65 16.12 5.07
CA CYS A 68 3.24 14.87 5.71
C CYS A 68 2.07 15.08 6.67
N TRP A 69 2.04 16.20 7.41
CA TRP A 69 0.92 16.51 8.30
C TRP A 69 -0.41 16.51 7.57
N GLN A 70 -0.53 17.30 6.49
CA GLN A 70 -1.78 17.34 5.72
C GLN A 70 -2.14 15.98 5.12
N ALA A 71 -1.15 15.16 4.72
CA ALA A 71 -1.39 13.82 4.20
C ALA A 71 -1.95 12.88 5.28
N TRP A 72 -1.35 12.88 6.48
CA TRP A 72 -1.83 12.12 7.64
C TRP A 72 -3.21 12.57 8.10
N GLN A 73 -3.50 13.86 8.08
CA GLN A 73 -4.83 14.39 8.40
C GLN A 73 -5.88 14.00 7.36
N ALA A 74 -5.51 14.01 6.07
CA ALA A 74 -6.43 13.68 4.98
C ALA A 74 -6.77 12.19 4.94
N ASN A 75 -5.76 11.33 4.97
CA ASN A 75 -5.95 9.88 4.99
C ASN A 75 -4.70 9.13 5.48
N PRO A 76 -4.68 8.66 6.74
CA PRO A 76 -3.57 7.86 7.27
C PRO A 76 -3.24 6.62 6.42
N ASN A 77 -4.22 6.04 5.74
CA ASN A 77 -4.01 4.86 4.91
C ASN A 77 -3.15 5.15 3.67
N ALA A 78 -2.96 6.41 3.27
CA ALA A 78 -2.00 6.76 2.22
C ALA A 78 -0.56 6.36 2.63
N MET A 79 -0.25 6.46 3.93
CA MET A 79 1.05 6.10 4.50
C MET A 79 1.05 4.66 5.00
N TRP A 80 -0.01 4.18 5.66
CA TRP A 80 -0.05 2.78 6.10
C TRP A 80 -0.03 1.79 4.94
N ASN A 81 -0.69 2.12 3.83
CA ASN A 81 -0.64 1.37 2.59
C ASN A 81 0.35 2.04 1.63
N TRP A 82 1.56 2.35 2.11
CA TRP A 82 2.59 3.03 1.32
C TRP A 82 2.96 2.24 0.05
N ASN A 83 2.83 0.92 0.11
CA ASN A 83 3.08 -0.04 -0.97
C ASN A 83 1.94 -0.16 -1.98
N GLY A 84 0.81 0.54 -1.75
CA GLY A 84 -0.45 0.36 -2.48
C GLY A 84 -0.75 1.37 -3.59
N LEU A 85 0.25 2.13 -4.05
CA LEU A 85 0.04 3.25 -4.99
C LEU A 85 0.14 2.77 -6.45
N PHE A 86 -0.89 2.07 -6.92
CA PHE A 86 -0.94 1.46 -8.25
C PHE A 86 -2.23 1.75 -9.01
N ARG A 87 -2.24 1.46 -10.31
CA ARG A 87 -3.43 1.28 -11.14
C ARG A 87 -3.34 -0.05 -11.88
N GLU A 88 -4.49 -0.61 -12.23
CA GLU A 88 -4.59 -1.78 -13.11
C GLU A 88 -5.21 -1.39 -14.46
N GLY A 89 -4.89 -2.16 -15.51
CA GLY A 89 -5.55 -2.02 -16.81
C GLY A 89 -5.18 -0.74 -17.58
N VAL A 90 -4.01 -0.15 -17.31
CA VAL A 90 -3.56 1.09 -17.98
C VAL A 90 -3.07 0.80 -19.41
N ALA A 91 -2.71 -0.44 -19.73
CA ALA A 91 -2.25 -0.89 -21.04
C ALA A 91 -1.11 -0.03 -21.61
N GLY A 92 -0.22 0.46 -20.73
CA GLY A 92 0.90 1.33 -21.08
C GLY A 92 0.53 2.80 -21.42
N ASN A 93 -0.76 3.15 -21.47
CA ASN A 93 -1.20 4.53 -21.77
C ASN A 93 -1.29 5.40 -20.50
N HIS A 94 -0.15 5.59 -19.84
CA HIS A 94 -0.05 6.27 -18.54
C HIS A 94 -0.60 7.70 -18.57
N GLN A 95 -0.29 8.47 -19.64
CA GLN A 95 -0.72 9.87 -19.75
C GLN A 95 -2.24 10.01 -19.86
N ALA A 96 -2.91 9.09 -20.56
CA ALA A 96 -4.37 9.10 -20.63
C ALA A 96 -5.01 8.71 -19.29
N ALA A 97 -4.39 7.79 -18.54
CA ALA A 97 -4.92 7.32 -17.26
C ALA A 97 -4.69 8.30 -16.10
N ILE A 98 -3.71 9.20 -16.22
CA ILE A 98 -3.25 10.08 -15.14
C ILE A 98 -3.23 11.52 -15.64
N PRO A 99 -4.26 12.33 -15.32
CA PRO A 99 -4.28 13.75 -15.67
C PRO A 99 -3.16 14.55 -14.99
N ASN A 100 -2.77 15.67 -15.61
CA ASN A 100 -1.86 16.66 -14.98
C ASN A 100 -2.41 17.10 -13.61
N GLY A 101 -1.50 17.30 -12.65
CA GLY A 101 -1.84 17.60 -11.25
C GLY A 101 -2.33 16.39 -10.45
N GLN A 102 -2.34 15.19 -11.03
CA GLN A 102 -2.71 13.94 -10.34
C GLN A 102 -1.63 12.86 -10.43
N LEU A 103 -0.41 13.23 -10.81
CA LEU A 103 0.67 12.28 -11.06
C LEU A 103 1.05 11.53 -9.78
N CYS A 104 1.10 12.23 -8.64
CA CYS A 104 1.56 11.66 -7.37
C CYS A 104 0.49 10.84 -6.64
N SER A 105 -0.78 10.95 -7.02
CA SER A 105 -1.86 10.05 -6.59
C SER A 105 -2.21 8.98 -7.62
N ALA A 106 -1.44 8.87 -8.71
CA ALA A 106 -1.73 8.00 -9.85
C ALA A 106 -3.14 8.22 -10.43
N GLY A 107 -3.54 9.46 -10.70
CA GLY A 107 -4.88 9.75 -11.20
C GLY A 107 -5.96 9.43 -10.17
N ARG A 108 -5.70 9.77 -8.89
CA ARG A 108 -6.60 9.56 -7.75
C ARG A 108 -7.01 8.10 -7.58
N THR A 109 -6.05 7.19 -7.72
CA THR A 109 -6.28 5.75 -7.63
C THR A 109 -6.80 5.33 -6.24
N GLU A 110 -7.24 4.08 -6.12
CA GLU A 110 -7.65 3.47 -4.84
C GLU A 110 -8.74 4.27 -4.10
N GLY A 111 -9.74 4.74 -4.84
CA GLY A 111 -10.84 5.55 -4.30
C GLY A 111 -10.40 6.92 -3.77
N GLY A 112 -9.27 7.45 -4.28
CA GLY A 112 -8.69 8.72 -3.85
C GLY A 112 -7.86 8.64 -2.57
N ARG A 113 -7.46 7.44 -2.14
CA ARG A 113 -6.63 7.23 -0.93
C ARG A 113 -5.39 8.13 -0.90
N TYR A 114 -4.77 8.33 -2.06
CA TYR A 114 -3.50 9.03 -2.20
C TYR A 114 -3.62 10.48 -2.68
N ASN A 115 -4.83 11.06 -2.72
CA ASN A 115 -5.05 12.41 -3.28
C ASN A 115 -4.19 13.50 -2.60
N ALA A 116 -3.95 13.38 -1.30
CA ALA A 116 -3.14 14.33 -0.54
C ALA A 116 -1.66 14.36 -0.99
N LEU A 117 -1.21 13.37 -1.75
CA LEU A 117 0.12 13.36 -2.34
C LEU A 117 0.24 14.33 -3.53
N ASP A 118 -0.88 14.80 -4.09
CA ASP A 118 -0.89 15.81 -5.17
C ASP A 118 -0.80 17.25 -4.63
N THR A 119 -0.90 17.45 -3.31
CA THR A 119 -0.80 18.78 -2.69
C THR A 119 0.53 19.43 -3.05
N VAL A 120 0.47 20.63 -3.61
CA VAL A 120 1.65 21.45 -3.94
C VAL A 120 2.20 22.08 -2.67
N GLY A 121 3.52 22.04 -2.49
CA GLY A 121 4.17 22.64 -1.33
C GLY A 121 5.52 22.03 -0.97
N ALA A 122 6.02 22.42 0.20
CA ALA A 122 7.37 22.10 0.66
C ALA A 122 7.52 20.65 1.19
N TRP A 123 7.35 19.66 0.32
CA TRP A 123 7.64 18.27 0.64
C TRP A 123 9.12 18.10 1.02
N LYS A 124 9.43 17.21 1.99
CA LYS A 124 10.83 16.94 2.36
C LYS A 124 11.57 16.30 1.19
N ALA A 125 12.66 16.93 0.77
CA ALA A 125 13.46 16.50 -0.36
C ALA A 125 14.74 15.80 0.10
N ALA A 126 15.10 14.70 -0.55
CA ALA A 126 16.37 14.01 -0.33
C ALA A 126 17.49 14.65 -1.18
N PRO A 127 18.70 14.86 -0.63
CA PRO A 127 19.82 15.34 -1.43
C PRO A 127 20.28 14.26 -2.41
N VAL A 128 20.46 14.63 -3.68
CA VAL A 128 20.95 13.73 -4.73
C VAL A 128 21.97 14.45 -5.61
N SER A 129 22.86 13.67 -6.25
CA SER A 129 23.71 14.19 -7.32
C SER A 129 23.02 14.05 -8.69
N SER A 130 23.55 14.69 -9.73
CA SER A 130 23.02 14.56 -11.10
C SER A 130 22.97 13.10 -11.58
N SER A 131 23.91 12.26 -11.14
CA SER A 131 23.89 10.81 -11.33
C SER A 131 23.50 10.14 -10.02
N PHE A 132 22.36 9.46 -10.00
CA PHE A 132 21.82 8.83 -8.80
C PHE A 132 21.19 7.47 -9.12
N ARG A 133 20.72 6.79 -8.08
CA ARG A 133 20.04 5.50 -8.19
C ARG A 133 18.68 5.60 -7.53
N VAL A 134 17.67 5.05 -8.17
CA VAL A 134 16.34 4.86 -7.58
C VAL A 134 16.26 3.43 -7.09
N ARG A 135 16.15 3.24 -5.78
CA ARG A 135 15.98 1.94 -5.13
C ARG A 135 14.50 1.68 -4.92
N LEU A 136 13.98 0.69 -5.64
CA LEU A 136 12.62 0.20 -5.49
C LEU A 136 12.63 -1.09 -4.65
N HIS A 137 11.74 -1.18 -3.68
CA HIS A 137 11.49 -2.38 -2.89
C HIS A 137 10.15 -2.99 -3.27
N ASP A 138 10.11 -4.30 -3.42
CA ASP A 138 8.93 -5.08 -3.77
C ASP A 138 8.82 -6.29 -2.84
N GLN A 139 7.78 -6.31 -2.01
CA GLN A 139 7.51 -7.36 -1.04
C GLN A 139 7.01 -8.66 -1.69
N ALA A 140 6.41 -8.60 -2.88
CA ALA A 140 5.81 -9.77 -3.54
C ALA A 140 6.68 -10.39 -4.62
N SER A 141 7.80 -9.76 -4.98
CA SER A 141 8.71 -10.29 -6.01
C SER A 141 8.01 -10.47 -7.36
N HIS A 142 7.28 -9.44 -7.78
CA HIS A 142 6.55 -9.37 -9.04
C HIS A 142 7.45 -9.16 -10.26
N GLY A 143 8.65 -8.60 -10.07
CA GLY A 143 9.53 -8.19 -11.16
C GLY A 143 8.97 -6.98 -11.91
N ALA A 144 9.58 -6.64 -13.04
CA ALA A 144 9.12 -5.53 -13.87
C ALA A 144 9.18 -5.85 -15.35
N ASP A 145 8.18 -5.41 -16.11
CA ASP A 145 8.26 -5.33 -17.57
C ASP A 145 9.12 -4.15 -18.00
N TYR A 146 9.04 -3.06 -17.23
CA TYR A 146 9.96 -1.94 -17.25
C TYR A 146 9.82 -1.12 -15.97
N ILE A 147 10.88 -0.37 -15.66
CA ILE A 147 10.81 0.76 -14.72
C ILE A 147 11.35 1.98 -15.43
N ARG A 148 10.57 3.07 -15.43
CA ARG A 148 10.93 4.36 -16.03
C ARG A 148 11.08 5.39 -14.93
N VAL A 149 12.18 6.14 -14.98
CA VAL A 149 12.48 7.21 -14.02
C VAL A 149 12.50 8.52 -14.78
N TYR A 150 11.61 9.42 -14.38
CA TYR A 150 11.54 10.78 -14.88
C TYR A 150 12.00 11.75 -13.80
N VAL A 151 12.51 12.90 -14.21
CA VAL A 151 12.81 14.03 -13.33
C VAL A 151 12.24 15.30 -13.93
N THR A 152 11.72 16.19 -13.10
CA THR A 152 11.23 17.49 -13.57
C THR A 152 12.33 18.28 -14.30
N LYS A 153 11.95 19.03 -15.33
CA LYS A 153 12.84 19.92 -16.09
C LYS A 153 13.33 21.05 -15.19
N GLN A 154 14.53 21.55 -15.47
CA GLN A 154 15.05 22.75 -14.79
C GLN A 154 14.08 23.91 -15.01
N GLY A 155 13.73 24.62 -13.93
CA GLY A 155 12.77 25.72 -13.95
C GLY A 155 11.38 25.40 -13.41
N PHE A 156 11.00 24.12 -13.29
CA PHE A 156 9.78 23.70 -12.60
C PHE A 156 9.88 23.99 -11.09
N ASP A 157 8.86 24.62 -10.51
CA ASP A 157 8.82 24.92 -9.07
C ASP A 157 7.82 24.01 -8.33
N ALA A 158 8.34 22.93 -7.74
CA ALA A 158 7.54 21.98 -6.95
C ALA A 158 6.87 22.60 -5.71
N LEU A 159 7.26 23.81 -5.29
CA LEU A 159 6.64 24.50 -4.16
C LEU A 159 5.35 25.24 -4.54
N THR A 160 5.18 25.56 -5.83
CA THR A 160 4.09 26.44 -6.29
C THR A 160 3.33 25.90 -7.50
N GLU A 161 3.87 24.92 -8.21
CA GLU A 161 3.28 24.38 -9.44
C GLU A 161 2.80 22.91 -9.26
N PRO A 162 1.60 22.56 -9.75
CA PRO A 162 1.17 21.18 -9.82
C PRO A 162 1.96 20.41 -10.87
N LEU A 163 2.42 19.21 -10.54
CA LEU A 163 3.20 18.38 -11.45
C LEU A 163 2.35 17.92 -12.66
N GLY A 164 2.83 18.18 -13.88
CA GLY A 164 2.27 17.69 -15.13
C GLY A 164 3.25 16.84 -15.92
N TRP A 165 2.75 16.16 -16.96
CA TRP A 165 3.58 15.33 -17.84
C TRP A 165 4.59 16.14 -18.65
N ASP A 166 4.24 17.37 -19.05
CA ASP A 166 5.14 18.24 -19.81
C ASP A 166 6.31 18.77 -18.98
N ASP A 167 6.24 18.65 -17.65
CA ASP A 167 7.33 19.03 -16.75
C ASP A 167 8.40 17.95 -16.67
N LEU A 168 8.13 16.73 -17.14
CA LEU A 168 8.98 15.56 -16.93
C LEU A 168 9.92 15.28 -18.12
N GLU A 169 11.13 14.83 -17.81
CA GLU A 169 12.09 14.26 -18.76
C GLU A 169 12.50 12.86 -18.29
N LEU A 170 12.54 11.87 -19.21
CA LEU A 170 12.98 10.52 -18.90
C LEU A 170 14.51 10.51 -18.72
N VAL A 171 14.98 10.09 -17.55
CA VAL A 171 16.40 10.13 -17.15
C VAL A 171 16.99 8.77 -16.80
N GLY A 172 16.16 7.73 -16.71
CA GLY A 172 16.56 6.36 -16.45
C GLY A 172 15.48 5.37 -16.89
N GLN A 173 15.89 4.21 -17.37
CA GLN A 173 14.96 3.13 -17.72
C GLN A 173 15.67 1.78 -17.62
N ILE A 174 14.97 0.78 -17.12
CA ILE A 174 15.30 -0.63 -17.33
C ILE A 174 14.18 -1.32 -18.10
N GLY A 175 14.53 -2.38 -18.85
CA GLY A 175 13.57 -3.24 -19.54
C GLY A 175 12.99 -4.32 -18.63
N ASN A 176 12.57 -5.43 -19.24
CA ASN A 176 12.02 -6.56 -18.51
C ASN A 176 13.09 -7.17 -17.60
N THR A 177 12.81 -7.20 -16.30
CA THR A 177 13.69 -7.72 -15.27
C THR A 177 12.87 -8.58 -14.30
N PRO A 178 12.87 -9.90 -14.47
CA PRO A 178 12.20 -10.83 -13.55
C PRO A 178 12.72 -10.68 -12.11
N ALA A 179 11.87 -10.92 -11.12
CA ALA A 179 12.23 -10.76 -9.71
C ALA A 179 13.42 -11.64 -9.25
N SER A 180 13.68 -12.76 -9.93
CA SER A 180 14.86 -13.61 -9.66
C SER A 180 16.20 -12.90 -9.91
N GLN A 181 16.21 -11.78 -10.64
CA GLN A 181 17.40 -10.97 -10.89
C GLN A 181 17.54 -9.80 -9.90
N TRP A 182 16.55 -9.60 -9.03
CA TRP A 182 16.55 -8.52 -8.05
C TRP A 182 17.32 -8.96 -6.80
N LYS A 183 17.81 -7.98 -6.04
CA LYS A 183 18.55 -8.25 -4.80
C LYS A 183 17.57 -8.76 -3.72
N PRO A 184 17.80 -9.94 -3.11
CA PRO A 184 16.99 -10.40 -1.99
C PRO A 184 17.08 -9.45 -0.79
N GLU A 185 15.94 -9.24 -0.12
CA GLU A 185 15.80 -8.45 1.09
C GLU A 185 15.00 -9.24 2.14
N THR A 186 15.10 -8.86 3.42
CA THR A 186 14.42 -9.56 4.53
C THR A 186 12.90 -9.67 4.34
N SER A 187 12.30 -8.77 3.58
CA SER A 187 10.85 -8.75 3.30
C SER A 187 10.56 -8.52 1.83
N GLY A 188 11.23 -9.27 0.94
CA GLY A 188 10.97 -9.25 -0.50
C GLY A 188 12.25 -9.12 -1.31
N VAL A 189 12.21 -8.31 -2.35
CA VAL A 189 13.36 -8.01 -3.22
C VAL A 189 13.52 -6.50 -3.41
N SER A 190 14.69 -6.08 -3.90
CA SER A 190 14.92 -4.70 -4.30
C SER A 190 15.74 -4.61 -5.59
N ILE A 191 15.56 -3.51 -6.32
CA ILE A 191 16.33 -3.19 -7.51
C ILE A 191 16.74 -1.73 -7.48
N GLU A 192 17.91 -1.44 -8.05
CA GLU A 192 18.41 -0.08 -8.22
C GLU A 192 18.43 0.29 -9.70
N ILE A 193 17.72 1.37 -10.04
CA ILE A 193 17.63 1.90 -11.39
C ILE A 193 18.60 3.08 -11.49
N PRO A 194 19.64 3.01 -12.36
CA PRO A 194 20.50 4.16 -12.60
C PRO A 194 19.72 5.27 -13.32
N ALA A 195 19.90 6.51 -12.87
CA ALA A 195 19.31 7.70 -13.49
C ALA A 195 20.35 8.82 -13.60
N ASN A 196 20.29 9.59 -14.68
CA ASN A 196 21.17 10.73 -14.92
C ASN A 196 20.36 11.94 -15.38
N ALA A 197 20.33 12.99 -14.54
CA ALA A 197 19.59 14.23 -14.78
C ALA A 197 20.56 15.42 -14.89
N PRO A 198 21.34 15.54 -15.98
CA PRO A 198 22.27 16.64 -16.15
C PRO A 198 21.54 17.98 -16.22
N GLY A 199 22.21 19.03 -15.73
CA GLY A 199 21.68 20.40 -15.73
C GLY A 199 20.62 20.70 -14.65
N ARG A 200 20.26 19.72 -13.81
CA ARG A 200 19.36 19.93 -12.67
C ARG A 200 20.10 20.55 -11.50
N THR A 201 19.48 21.54 -10.86
CA THR A 201 19.96 22.16 -9.62
C THR A 201 18.79 22.53 -8.72
N GLY A 202 18.97 22.41 -7.41
CA GLY A 202 17.93 22.71 -6.43
C GLY A 202 16.81 21.66 -6.42
N ARG A 203 15.61 22.08 -6.02
CA ARG A 203 14.47 21.20 -5.78
C ARG A 203 13.86 20.65 -7.07
N HIS A 204 13.61 19.34 -7.09
CA HIS A 204 12.96 18.62 -8.18
C HIS A 204 12.05 17.51 -7.66
N VAL A 205 11.24 16.94 -8.56
CA VAL A 205 10.49 15.70 -8.30
C VAL A 205 11.02 14.62 -9.23
N VAL A 206 11.39 13.48 -8.66
CA VAL A 206 11.60 12.21 -9.38
C VAL A 206 10.25 11.51 -9.48
N TYR A 207 9.84 11.12 -10.68
CA TYR A 207 8.62 10.35 -10.91
C TYR A 207 8.97 8.99 -11.48
N THR A 208 8.72 7.93 -10.71
CA THR A 208 9.03 6.56 -11.11
C THR A 208 7.76 5.82 -11.49
N ILE A 209 7.75 5.24 -12.69
CA ILE A 209 6.70 4.32 -13.15
C ILE A 209 7.27 2.91 -13.14
N TRP A 210 6.67 2.02 -12.36
CA TRP A 210 7.00 0.59 -12.35
C TRP A 210 5.84 -0.20 -12.94
N GLN A 211 6.05 -0.82 -14.10
CA GLN A 211 5.12 -1.80 -14.67
C GLN A 211 5.51 -3.18 -14.13
N ALA A 212 4.70 -3.74 -13.22
CA ALA A 212 4.94 -5.06 -12.65
C ALA A 212 4.63 -6.17 -13.69
N SER A 213 5.30 -7.33 -13.61
CA SER A 213 5.15 -8.39 -14.62
C SER A 213 4.04 -9.40 -14.34
N HIS A 214 3.49 -9.44 -13.13
CA HIS A 214 2.46 -10.42 -12.76
C HIS A 214 1.08 -10.15 -13.38
N LEU A 215 0.76 -8.87 -13.66
CA LEU A 215 -0.49 -8.39 -14.23
C LEU A 215 -0.24 -7.05 -14.94
N ASP A 216 -1.23 -6.53 -15.68
CA ASP A 216 -1.22 -5.11 -16.09
C ASP A 216 -1.48 -4.22 -14.86
N GLN A 217 -0.47 -4.12 -14.01
CA GLN A 217 -0.45 -3.33 -12.79
C GLN A 217 0.75 -2.40 -12.80
N SER A 218 0.49 -1.10 -12.65
CA SER A 218 1.47 -0.03 -12.78
C SER A 218 1.49 0.85 -11.55
N TYR A 219 2.67 1.13 -11.02
CA TYR A 219 2.89 1.93 -9.82
C TYR A 219 3.47 3.29 -10.19
N TYR A 220 3.09 4.33 -9.45
CA TYR A 220 3.42 5.71 -9.78
C TYR A 220 3.92 6.47 -8.56
N LEU A 221 5.22 6.74 -8.51
CA LEU A 221 5.92 7.02 -7.26
C LEU A 221 6.66 8.36 -7.40
N CYS A 222 6.12 9.41 -6.76
CA CYS A 222 6.80 10.70 -6.65
C CYS A 222 7.77 10.70 -5.46
N SER A 223 9.02 11.09 -5.70
CA SER A 223 10.03 11.34 -4.67
C SER A 223 10.57 12.76 -4.83
N ASP A 224 10.46 13.58 -3.79
CA ASP A 224 11.02 14.93 -3.79
C ASP A 224 12.53 14.87 -3.53
N VAL A 225 13.32 15.56 -4.35
CA VAL A 225 14.78 15.56 -4.29
C VAL A 225 15.37 16.95 -4.43
N ASP A 226 16.63 17.10 -4.05
CA ASP A 226 17.38 18.35 -4.15
C ASP A 226 18.77 18.09 -4.76
N PHE A 227 19.01 18.68 -5.95
CA PHE A 227 20.25 18.60 -6.72
C PHE A 227 21.29 19.66 -6.32
N SER A 228 21.18 20.26 -5.13
CA SER A 228 22.18 21.22 -4.61
C SER A 228 23.51 20.59 -4.20
N GLY A 229 23.64 19.26 -4.24
CA GLY A 229 24.92 18.57 -4.09
C GLY A 229 25.75 18.62 -5.38
N GLY A 230 26.93 19.26 -5.34
CA GLY A 230 28.03 18.93 -6.27
C GLY A 230 28.41 17.44 -6.16
N PRO A 231 29.42 16.93 -6.89
CA PRO A 231 29.78 15.52 -6.87
C PRO A 231 30.21 15.13 -5.44
N THR A 232 29.27 14.63 -4.65
CA THR A 232 29.53 14.13 -3.32
C THR A 232 29.99 12.70 -3.48
N THR A 233 31.27 12.48 -3.19
CA THR A 233 31.80 11.18 -2.82
C THR A 233 30.81 10.55 -1.82
N PRO A 234 30.43 9.27 -1.98
CA PRO A 234 29.52 8.62 -1.04
C PRO A 234 30.04 8.81 0.38
N PRO A 235 29.20 9.19 1.37
CA PRO A 235 29.58 9.12 2.76
C PRO A 235 30.07 7.68 3.06
N PRO A 236 31.12 7.47 3.85
CA PRO A 236 31.44 6.13 4.31
C PRO A 236 30.23 5.61 5.07
N THR A 237 29.56 4.59 4.52
CA THR A 237 28.58 3.81 5.25
C THR A 237 29.32 3.05 6.33
N THR A 238 29.45 3.64 7.51
CA THR A 238 29.70 2.85 8.72
C THR A 238 28.41 2.07 8.96
N PRO A 239 28.43 0.73 8.90
CA PRO A 239 27.25 -0.06 9.22
C PRO A 239 26.78 0.29 10.64
N PRO A 240 25.47 0.46 10.89
CA PRO A 240 24.96 0.48 12.25
C PRO A 240 25.40 -0.80 12.98
N PRO A 241 25.61 -0.79 14.30
CA PRO A 241 26.04 -1.98 15.04
C PRO A 241 25.03 -3.11 14.81
N THR A 242 25.47 -4.18 14.15
CA THR A 242 24.69 -5.39 13.95
C THR A 242 24.73 -6.21 15.24
N THR A 243 23.75 -6.01 16.12
CA THR A 243 23.33 -7.10 17.00
C THR A 243 22.34 -7.96 16.20
N PRO A 244 22.58 -9.26 16.02
CA PRO A 244 21.65 -10.13 15.30
C PRO A 244 20.29 -10.14 16.01
N PRO A 245 19.17 -9.82 15.35
CA PRO A 245 17.85 -10.09 15.92
C PRO A 245 17.66 -11.62 16.01
N PRO A 246 17.04 -12.14 17.09
CA PRO A 246 16.83 -13.57 17.25
C PRO A 246 15.91 -14.09 16.13
N THR A 247 16.43 -14.99 15.30
CA THR A 247 15.68 -15.68 14.25
C THR A 247 14.86 -16.81 14.85
N THR A 248 13.56 -16.59 14.98
CA THR A 248 12.57 -17.68 14.97
C THR A 248 11.74 -17.54 13.69
N PRO A 249 11.67 -18.57 12.84
CA PRO A 249 10.87 -18.51 11.62
C PRO A 249 9.37 -18.39 11.97
N PRO A 250 8.59 -17.54 11.27
CA PRO A 250 7.15 -17.49 11.46
C PRO A 250 6.49 -18.82 11.03
N PRO A 251 5.47 -19.30 11.75
CA PRO A 251 4.78 -20.55 11.42
C PRO A 251 4.03 -20.42 10.09
N THR A 252 4.26 -21.37 9.17
CA THR A 252 3.69 -21.41 7.82
C THR A 252 2.48 -22.33 7.69
N THR A 253 1.49 -22.21 8.58
CA THR A 253 0.22 -22.94 8.44
C THR A 253 -0.90 -21.97 8.08
N PRO A 254 -1.53 -22.12 6.88
CA PRO A 254 -2.76 -21.39 6.57
C PRO A 254 -3.85 -21.79 7.59
N PRO A 255 -4.60 -20.84 8.16
CA PRO A 255 -5.72 -21.20 9.02
C PRO A 255 -6.82 -21.91 8.20
N PRO A 256 -7.49 -22.92 8.78
CA PRO A 256 -8.60 -23.60 8.12
C PRO A 256 -9.74 -22.61 7.89
N THR A 257 -10.21 -22.48 6.65
CA THR A 257 -11.36 -21.64 6.29
C THR A 257 -12.59 -22.51 6.08
N THR A 258 -13.33 -22.75 7.15
CA THR A 258 -14.72 -23.22 7.04
C THR A 258 -15.59 -21.99 6.75
N PRO A 259 -16.44 -21.99 5.71
CA PRO A 259 -17.38 -20.89 5.48
C PRO A 259 -18.29 -20.70 6.71
N PRO A 260 -18.46 -19.48 7.23
CA PRO A 260 -19.30 -19.24 8.39
C PRO A 260 -20.80 -19.41 8.05
N PRO A 261 -21.64 -19.79 9.03
CA PRO A 261 -23.09 -19.86 8.86
C PRO A 261 -23.70 -18.53 8.42
N ALA A 262 -24.83 -18.59 7.71
CA ALA A 262 -25.59 -17.42 7.29
C ALA A 262 -25.97 -16.52 8.49
N GLY A 263 -25.52 -15.26 8.48
CA GLY A 263 -25.80 -14.27 9.54
C GLY A 263 -24.63 -13.92 10.47
N ALA A 264 -23.45 -14.53 10.32
CA ALA A 264 -22.25 -14.21 11.09
C ALA A 264 -21.27 -13.30 10.31
N CYS A 265 -20.35 -12.63 11.01
CA CYS A 265 -19.16 -12.03 10.40
C CYS A 265 -17.92 -12.87 10.73
N THR A 266 -16.87 -12.74 9.91
CA THR A 266 -15.54 -13.30 10.18
C THR A 266 -14.52 -12.19 10.30
N ALA A 267 -13.41 -12.47 10.97
CA ALA A 267 -12.26 -11.59 11.03
C ALA A 267 -10.99 -12.36 10.68
N THR A 268 -10.07 -11.72 9.98
CA THR A 268 -8.72 -12.22 9.75
C THR A 268 -7.73 -11.19 10.28
N TYR A 269 -6.66 -11.66 10.91
CA TYR A 269 -5.63 -10.84 11.53
C TYR A 269 -4.31 -11.05 10.80
N ARG A 270 -3.57 -9.97 10.52
CA ARG A 270 -2.19 -10.06 10.06
C ARG A 270 -1.30 -9.00 10.68
N VAL A 271 -0.02 -9.33 10.84
CA VAL A 271 1.03 -8.34 11.12
C VAL A 271 1.55 -7.82 9.78
N THR A 272 1.41 -6.52 9.53
CA THR A 272 1.82 -5.86 8.27
C THR A 272 3.23 -5.28 8.34
N GLY A 273 3.75 -5.07 9.55
CA GLY A 273 5.13 -4.65 9.80
C GLY A 273 5.49 -4.87 11.26
N GLN A 274 6.78 -5.08 11.55
CA GLN A 274 7.28 -5.29 12.91
C GLN A 274 8.66 -4.64 13.07
N TRP A 275 8.92 -4.05 14.24
CA TRP A 275 10.19 -3.44 14.62
C TRP A 275 10.51 -3.78 16.09
N GLY A 276 11.65 -3.28 16.59
CA GLY A 276 12.07 -3.49 17.98
C GLY A 276 11.01 -2.98 18.97
N GLY A 277 10.35 -3.90 19.66
CA GLY A 277 9.34 -3.60 20.68
C GLY A 277 7.96 -3.16 20.14
N GLY A 278 7.75 -3.11 18.81
CA GLY A 278 6.47 -2.72 18.23
C GLY A 278 6.12 -3.43 16.93
N PHE A 279 4.85 -3.35 16.55
CA PHE A 279 4.32 -3.93 15.32
C PHE A 279 3.07 -3.19 14.83
N GLN A 280 2.75 -3.35 13.55
CA GLN A 280 1.52 -2.91 12.93
C GLN A 280 0.63 -4.11 12.64
N GLY A 281 -0.56 -4.12 13.21
CA GLY A 281 -1.59 -5.12 12.96
C GLY A 281 -2.66 -4.59 12.02
N GLU A 282 -3.19 -5.47 11.17
CA GLU A 282 -4.37 -5.21 10.37
C GLU A 282 -5.39 -6.33 10.56
N VAL A 283 -6.67 -5.95 10.70
CA VAL A 283 -7.78 -6.88 10.80
C VAL A 283 -8.80 -6.59 9.71
N THR A 284 -9.11 -7.60 8.92
CA THR A 284 -10.17 -7.54 7.91
C THR A 284 -11.41 -8.21 8.46
N VAL A 285 -12.53 -7.50 8.48
CA VAL A 285 -13.84 -7.99 8.88
C VAL A 285 -14.67 -8.24 7.63
N THR A 286 -15.28 -9.42 7.52
CA THR A 286 -16.11 -9.79 6.38
C THR A 286 -17.50 -10.20 6.85
N ALA A 287 -18.54 -9.64 6.22
CA ALA A 287 -19.91 -10.09 6.43
C ALA A 287 -20.12 -11.45 5.77
N GLY A 288 -20.80 -12.37 6.47
CA GLY A 288 -21.23 -13.65 5.90
C GLY A 288 -22.40 -13.47 4.93
N GLY A 289 -23.30 -14.46 4.87
CA GLY A 289 -24.45 -14.43 3.94
C GLY A 289 -25.52 -13.36 4.21
N GLY A 290 -25.43 -12.61 5.30
CA GLY A 290 -26.38 -11.55 5.67
C GLY A 290 -25.69 -10.19 5.83
N ALA A 291 -26.45 -9.12 5.66
CA ALA A 291 -25.94 -7.77 5.89
C ALA A 291 -25.64 -7.55 7.38
N VAL A 292 -24.55 -6.85 7.66
CA VAL A 292 -24.10 -6.49 9.01
C VAL A 292 -24.31 -4.99 9.19
N LYS A 293 -24.81 -4.56 10.36
CA LYS A 293 -25.00 -3.12 10.69
C LYS A 293 -23.90 -2.58 11.61
N GLY A 294 -23.27 -3.46 12.36
CA GLY A 294 -22.07 -3.20 13.15
C GLY A 294 -21.36 -4.51 13.44
N TRP A 295 -20.08 -4.43 13.76
CA TRP A 295 -19.26 -5.60 14.04
C TRP A 295 -18.39 -5.37 15.28
N SER A 296 -18.11 -6.47 15.96
CA SER A 296 -17.25 -6.53 17.14
C SER A 296 -16.28 -7.69 16.97
N VAL A 297 -15.00 -7.38 16.82
CA VAL A 297 -13.92 -8.36 16.74
C VAL A 297 -13.25 -8.51 18.09
N ASN A 298 -12.97 -9.74 18.49
CA ASN A 298 -12.35 -10.06 19.77
C ASN A 298 -11.17 -11.00 19.52
N TRP A 299 -10.05 -10.75 20.19
CA TRP A 299 -8.92 -11.69 20.23
C TRP A 299 -8.19 -11.59 21.58
N THR A 300 -7.31 -12.55 21.83
CA THR A 300 -6.49 -12.61 23.04
C THR A 300 -5.02 -12.71 22.66
N TYR A 301 -4.18 -11.86 23.23
CA TYR A 301 -2.73 -11.93 23.07
C TYR A 301 -2.11 -12.97 24.00
N ALA A 302 -1.08 -13.66 23.51
CA ALA A 302 -0.38 -14.70 24.26
C ALA A 302 0.94 -14.19 24.87
N ASP A 303 1.58 -13.20 24.23
CA ASP A 303 3.00 -12.90 24.45
C ASP A 303 3.23 -11.46 24.92
N GLY A 304 2.43 -10.98 25.88
CA GLY A 304 2.59 -9.64 26.45
C GLY A 304 2.30 -8.48 25.48
N GLN A 305 1.72 -8.79 24.32
CA GLN A 305 1.39 -7.79 23.30
C GLN A 305 0.31 -6.83 23.81
N GLN A 306 0.37 -5.57 23.39
CA GLN A 306 -0.60 -4.54 23.75
C GLN A 306 -0.92 -3.68 22.53
N VAL A 307 -2.19 -3.30 22.34
CA VAL A 307 -2.55 -2.28 21.33
C VAL A 307 -2.23 -0.90 21.90
N THR A 308 -1.48 -0.09 21.16
CA THR A 308 -1.07 1.26 21.58
C THR A 308 -1.88 2.35 20.89
N SER A 309 -2.29 2.15 19.64
CA SER A 309 -3.19 3.06 18.91
C SER A 309 -3.93 2.29 17.82
N ALA A 310 -5.11 2.76 17.41
CA ALA A 310 -5.91 2.12 16.36
C ALA A 310 -6.61 3.16 15.48
N TRP A 311 -6.93 2.77 14.25
CA TRP A 311 -7.71 3.56 13.31
C TRP A 311 -8.77 2.69 12.64
N ASN A 312 -9.86 3.32 12.18
CA ASN A 312 -11.03 2.62 11.60
C ASN A 312 -11.71 1.62 12.56
N ALA A 313 -11.38 1.65 13.84
CA ALA A 313 -12.05 0.91 14.91
C ALA A 313 -11.87 1.61 16.25
N THR A 314 -12.84 1.44 17.15
CA THR A 314 -12.66 1.75 18.57
C THR A 314 -12.16 0.48 19.27
N VAL A 315 -10.93 0.51 19.78
CA VAL A 315 -10.28 -0.64 20.41
C VAL A 315 -10.20 -0.45 21.91
N THR A 316 -10.62 -1.47 22.68
CA THR A 316 -10.43 -1.54 24.13
C THR A 316 -9.64 -2.78 24.50
N THR A 317 -8.75 -2.63 25.47
CA THR A 317 -7.89 -3.70 25.96
C THR A 317 -8.11 -3.89 27.46
N SER A 318 -8.27 -5.14 27.89
CA SER A 318 -8.35 -5.52 29.31
C SER A 318 -7.46 -6.74 29.54
N GLY A 319 -6.32 -6.53 30.21
CA GLY A 319 -5.27 -7.55 30.29
C GLY A 319 -4.76 -7.95 28.91
N THR A 320 -4.92 -9.22 28.55
CA THR A 320 -4.56 -9.76 27.23
C THR A 320 -5.71 -9.76 26.22
N ARG A 321 -6.94 -9.43 26.64
CA ARG A 321 -8.12 -9.47 25.79
C ARG A 321 -8.31 -8.13 25.08
N VAL A 322 -8.44 -8.17 23.76
CA VAL A 322 -8.70 -7.00 22.91
C VAL A 322 -10.09 -7.12 22.30
N VAL A 323 -10.83 -6.01 22.32
CA VAL A 323 -12.13 -5.86 21.65
C VAL A 323 -12.07 -4.66 20.72
N ALA A 324 -12.27 -4.88 19.43
CA ALA A 324 -12.37 -3.84 18.42
C ALA A 324 -13.82 -3.74 17.91
N ARG A 325 -14.38 -2.53 17.94
CA ARG A 325 -15.71 -2.24 17.36
C ARG A 325 -15.57 -1.30 16.17
N ASN A 326 -16.52 -1.40 15.25
CA ASN A 326 -16.54 -0.54 14.06
C ASN A 326 -16.52 0.95 14.41
N ALA A 327 -15.89 1.73 13.55
CA ALA A 327 -16.11 3.18 13.49
C ALA A 327 -17.48 3.48 12.86
N ALA A 328 -17.93 4.73 12.97
CA ALA A 328 -19.26 5.12 12.46
C ALA A 328 -19.44 4.87 10.95
N HIS A 329 -18.38 5.04 10.16
CA HIS A 329 -18.43 4.95 8.70
C HIS A 329 -18.27 3.53 8.13
N ASN A 330 -17.85 2.55 8.93
CA ASN A 330 -17.46 1.23 8.43
C ASN A 330 -18.16 0.05 9.15
N GLY A 331 -19.24 0.31 9.88
CA GLY A 331 -20.03 -0.72 10.54
C GLY A 331 -20.97 -1.49 9.62
N SER A 332 -21.52 -0.82 8.60
CA SER A 332 -22.49 -1.43 7.70
C SER A 332 -21.80 -2.13 6.53
N LEU A 333 -22.06 -3.42 6.36
CA LEU A 333 -21.51 -4.26 5.31
C LEU A 333 -22.63 -5.04 4.63
N SER A 334 -22.71 -4.99 3.30
CA SER A 334 -23.56 -5.89 2.51
C SER A 334 -23.08 -7.34 2.65
N PRO A 335 -23.93 -8.35 2.35
CA PRO A 335 -23.50 -9.75 2.37
C PRO A 335 -22.20 -9.97 1.57
N GLY A 336 -21.21 -10.64 2.17
CA GLY A 336 -19.90 -10.88 1.56
C GLY A 336 -18.95 -9.68 1.49
N ALA A 337 -19.39 -8.47 1.85
CA ALA A 337 -18.52 -7.29 1.84
C ALA A 337 -17.55 -7.28 3.02
N SER A 338 -16.40 -6.65 2.82
CA SER A 338 -15.35 -6.53 3.83
C SER A 338 -15.02 -5.08 4.16
N THR A 339 -14.53 -4.86 5.38
CA THR A 339 -13.86 -3.64 5.81
C THR A 339 -12.58 -4.01 6.54
N THR A 340 -11.69 -3.04 6.66
CA THR A 340 -10.42 -3.20 7.35
C THR A 340 -10.28 -2.14 8.44
N PHE A 341 -9.69 -2.53 9.56
CA PHE A 341 -9.11 -1.61 10.52
C PHE A 341 -7.67 -2.00 10.83
N GLY A 342 -6.88 -1.03 11.28
CA GLY A 342 -5.48 -1.24 11.63
C GLY A 342 -5.15 -0.68 13.00
N PHE A 343 -4.02 -1.10 13.53
CA PHE A 343 -3.54 -0.64 14.83
C PHE A 343 -2.02 -0.78 14.94
N LEU A 344 -1.42 0.04 15.81
CA LEU A 344 -0.07 -0.18 16.30
C LEU A 344 -0.15 -0.94 17.62
N GLY A 345 0.79 -1.85 17.82
CA GLY A 345 0.95 -2.57 19.07
C GLY A 345 2.39 -2.62 19.53
N SER A 346 2.58 -2.86 20.82
CA SER A 346 3.86 -3.20 21.43
C SER A 346 3.91 -4.69 21.76
N TRP A 347 5.10 -5.25 21.84
CA TRP A 347 5.33 -6.65 22.21
C TRP A 347 6.62 -6.79 23.01
N SER A 348 6.70 -7.83 23.86
CA SER A 348 7.91 -8.18 24.59
C SER A 348 8.17 -9.68 24.50
N GLY A 349 9.36 -10.06 24.04
CA GLY A 349 9.74 -11.47 23.87
C GLY A 349 9.27 -12.10 22.57
N ALA A 350 7.96 -12.33 22.41
CA ALA A 350 7.38 -12.91 21.19
C ALA A 350 6.16 -12.09 20.72
N ASN A 351 5.78 -12.29 19.46
CA ASN A 351 4.60 -11.63 18.87
C ASN A 351 3.75 -12.64 18.09
N SER A 352 3.24 -13.67 18.76
CA SER A 352 2.41 -14.69 18.10
C SER A 352 1.10 -14.09 17.58
N THR A 353 0.73 -14.44 16.36
CA THR A 353 -0.52 -13.98 15.74
C THR A 353 -1.73 -14.59 16.43
N PRO A 354 -2.64 -13.78 16.98
CA PRO A 354 -3.85 -14.29 17.63
C PRO A 354 -4.90 -14.71 16.59
N VAL A 355 -5.85 -15.54 17.00
CA VAL A 355 -7.02 -15.91 16.19
C VAL A 355 -8.20 -15.02 16.59
N PRO A 356 -8.67 -14.11 15.71
CA PRO A 356 -9.80 -13.26 16.03
C PRO A 356 -11.14 -14.02 15.86
N THR A 357 -12.13 -13.58 16.63
CA THR A 357 -13.53 -13.97 16.48
C THR A 357 -14.36 -12.72 16.21
N CYS A 358 -15.37 -12.82 15.35
CA CYS A 358 -16.22 -11.69 14.99
C CYS A 358 -17.68 -11.97 15.36
N THR A 359 -18.34 -10.97 15.93
CA THR A 359 -19.79 -10.98 16.17
C THR A 359 -20.45 -9.74 15.58
N THR A 360 -21.67 -9.90 15.08
CA THR A 360 -22.48 -8.78 14.60
C THR A 360 -23.09 -8.03 15.78
N VAL A 361 -23.15 -6.70 15.68
CA VAL A 361 -23.85 -5.83 16.62
C VAL A 361 -25.09 -5.29 15.90
N VAL A 362 -26.24 -5.37 16.57
CA VAL A 362 -27.56 -5.00 16.02
C VAL A 362 -27.77 -3.49 16.07
#